data_AF-A0A3A8K7P7-F1
#
_entry.id   AF-A0A3A8K7P7-F1
#
_cell.length_a   1.000
_cell.length_b   1.000
_cell.length_c   1.000
_cell.angle_alpha   90.00
_cell.angle_beta   90.00
_cell.angle_gamma   90.00
#
_symmetry.space_group_name_H-M   'P 1'
#
loop_
_entity.id
_entity.type
_entity.pdbx_description
1 polymer ?
#
loop_
_entity_poly.entity_id
_entity_poly.type
_entity_poly.pdbx_seq_one_letter_code
_entity_poly.pdbx_strand_id
1 'polypeptide(L)'
;MAYNSNFDVDAVMGVLGTIGERFQDGTPEDEALRIAAVALLYVRENGKLEDYREYFQKFFIPATESLVVAQSFSTAEEADAWLAQGLGQEGDLVRVAGKGFRVITRRKGGGLMFLRTPLPDEMEP
;
A
#
# COMPACT_ATOMS: atom_id res chain seq x y z
N MET A 1 -3.51 2.46 12.69
CA MET A 1 -4.20 3.77 12.54
C MET A 1 -4.69 3.82 11.11
N ALA A 2 -6.00 3.95 10.86
CA ALA A 2 -6.52 3.95 9.49
C ALA A 2 -6.06 5.23 8.78
N TYR A 3 -5.00 5.16 7.99
CA TYR A 3 -4.52 6.29 7.22
C TYR A 3 -5.48 6.57 6.07
N ASN A 4 -5.90 7.84 5.93
CA ASN A 4 -6.81 8.24 4.85
C ASN A 4 -6.04 8.36 3.53
N SER A 5 -5.94 7.23 2.82
CA SER A 5 -5.31 7.14 1.50
C SER A 5 -6.05 7.94 0.42
N ASN A 6 -7.33 8.26 0.65
CA ASN A 6 -8.14 9.11 -0.21
C ASN A 6 -8.32 10.51 0.39
N PHE A 7 -7.24 11.07 0.97
CA PHE A 7 -7.26 12.40 1.55
C PHE A 7 -7.77 13.46 0.57
N ASP A 8 -8.64 14.32 1.06
CA ASP A 8 -9.11 15.49 0.30
C ASP A 8 -7.99 16.54 0.30
N VAL A 9 -7.53 16.93 -0.89
CA VAL A 9 -6.43 17.89 -1.04
C VAL A 9 -6.82 19.26 -0.49
N ASP A 10 -8.05 19.71 -0.69
CA ASP A 10 -8.51 21.00 -0.22
C ASP A 10 -8.63 20.99 1.32
N ALA A 11 -9.06 19.87 1.90
CA ALA A 11 -9.06 19.70 3.36
C ALA A 11 -7.63 19.70 3.94
N VAL A 12 -6.69 18.99 3.30
CA VAL A 12 -5.27 18.96 3.72
C VAL A 12 -4.65 20.35 3.62
N MET A 13 -4.88 21.07 2.53
CA MET A 13 -4.41 22.43 2.34
C MET A 13 -4.98 23.38 3.40
N GLY A 14 -6.26 23.22 3.76
CA GLY A 14 -6.88 23.97 4.85
C GLY A 14 -6.17 23.76 6.18
N VAL A 15 -5.87 22.50 6.53
CA VAL A 15 -5.13 22.16 7.76
C VAL A 15 -3.71 22.70 7.74
N LEU A 16 -2.98 22.56 6.63
CA LEU A 16 -1.63 23.11 6.46
C LEU A 16 -1.62 24.63 6.65
N GLY A 17 -2.61 25.33 6.10
CA GLY A 17 -2.79 26.77 6.29
C GLY A 17 -3.00 27.15 7.76
N THR A 18 -3.94 26.48 8.46
CA THR A 18 -4.21 26.73 9.88
C THR A 18 -3.02 26.44 10.78
N ILE A 19 -2.19 25.45 10.43
CA ILE A 19 -0.95 25.17 11.16
C ILE A 19 0.10 26.23 10.85
N GLY A 20 0.22 26.66 9.59
CA GLY A 20 1.13 27.70 9.14
C GLY A 20 0.93 29.03 9.87
N GLU A 21 -0.32 29.41 10.16
CA GLU A 21 -0.67 30.61 10.94
C GLU A 21 -0.04 30.67 12.34
N ARG A 22 0.44 29.54 12.87
CA ARG A 22 1.10 29.46 14.19
C ARG A 22 2.59 29.80 14.13
N PHE A 23 3.17 29.83 12.94
CA PHE A 23 4.58 30.11 12.72
C PHE A 23 4.73 31.50 12.11
N GLN A 24 5.79 32.20 12.48
CA GLN A 24 6.08 33.49 11.89
C GLN A 24 6.54 33.30 10.43
N ASP A 25 6.07 34.17 9.54
CA ASP A 25 6.49 34.19 8.14
C ASP A 25 8.02 34.19 8.01
N GLY A 26 8.53 33.30 7.16
CA GLY A 26 9.96 33.16 6.88
C GLY A 26 10.73 32.35 7.92
N THR A 27 10.06 31.77 8.92
CA THR A 27 10.66 30.73 9.75
C THR A 27 10.83 29.44 8.94
N PRO A 28 11.80 28.57 9.32
CA PRO A 28 11.98 27.28 8.66
C PRO A 28 10.71 26.42 8.66
N GLU A 29 9.90 26.49 9.71
CA GLU A 29 8.64 25.77 9.85
C GLU A 29 7.57 26.27 8.87
N ASP A 30 7.41 27.60 8.76
CA ASP A 30 6.54 28.21 7.75
C ASP A 30 6.99 27.85 6.33
N GLU A 31 8.29 27.94 6.05
CA GLU A 31 8.84 27.58 4.74
C GLU A 31 8.59 26.11 4.38
N ALA A 32 8.80 25.19 5.34
CA ALA A 32 8.54 23.78 5.13
C ALA A 32 7.06 23.49 4.83
N LEU A 33 6.14 24.14 5.55
CA LEU A 33 4.70 24.01 5.32
C LEU A 33 4.29 24.56 3.95
N ARG A 34 4.84 25.72 3.55
CA ARG A 34 4.62 26.30 2.22
C ARG A 34 5.13 25.39 1.10
N ILE A 35 6.33 24.82 1.25
CA ILE A 35 6.90 23.87 0.27
C ILE A 35 5.99 22.63 0.14
N ALA A 36 5.54 22.06 1.26
CA ALA A 36 4.64 20.91 1.26
C ALA A 36 3.30 21.22 0.57
N ALA A 37 2.70 22.36 0.87
CA ALA A 37 1.46 22.83 0.24
C ALA A 37 1.62 23.01 -1.28
N VAL A 38 2.70 23.65 -1.72
CA VAL A 38 2.98 23.87 -3.15
C VAL A 38 3.24 22.54 -3.88
N ALA A 39 3.91 21.58 -3.24
CA ALA A 39 4.13 20.25 -3.82
C ALA A 39 2.80 19.51 -4.06
N LEU A 40 1.86 19.56 -3.11
CA LEU A 40 0.53 18.97 -3.26
C LEU A 40 -0.27 19.63 -4.39
N LEU A 41 -0.22 20.96 -4.48
CA LEU A 41 -0.82 21.69 -5.59
C LEU A 41 -0.20 21.29 -6.93
N TYR A 42 1.13 21.22 -7.01
CA TYR A 42 1.82 20.80 -8.23
C TYR A 42 1.37 19.42 -8.70
N VAL A 43 1.30 18.45 -7.78
CA VAL A 43 0.80 17.10 -8.08
C VAL A 43 -0.63 17.12 -8.62
N ARG A 44 -1.52 17.91 -8.00
CA ARG A 44 -2.92 18.08 -8.42
C ARG A 44 -3.03 18.70 -9.81
N GLU A 45 -2.37 19.83 -10.04
CA GLU A 45 -2.41 20.56 -11.32
C GLU A 45 -1.81 19.76 -12.48
N ASN A 46 -0.89 18.83 -12.19
CA ASN A 46 -0.32 17.92 -13.19
C ASN A 46 -1.16 16.63 -13.40
N GLY A 47 -2.33 16.50 -12.75
CA GLY A 47 -3.19 15.33 -12.87
C GLY A 47 -2.59 14.03 -12.28
N LYS A 48 -1.59 14.14 -11.41
CA LYS A 48 -0.86 13.00 -10.81
C LYS A 48 -1.35 12.64 -9.41
N LEU A 49 -2.55 13.07 -9.05
CA LEU A 49 -3.04 12.91 -7.68
C LEU A 49 -3.23 11.43 -7.33
N GLU A 50 -3.78 10.62 -8.23
CA GLU A 50 -3.96 9.18 -8.01
C GLU A 50 -2.61 8.45 -7.90
N ASP A 51 -1.66 8.70 -8.81
CA ASP A 51 -0.29 8.18 -8.71
C ASP A 51 0.37 8.53 -7.37
N TYR A 52 0.13 9.75 -6.89
CA TYR A 52 0.65 10.20 -5.61
C TYR A 52 -0.06 9.54 -4.42
N ARG A 53 -1.37 9.27 -4.49
CA ARG A 53 -2.08 8.48 -3.47
C ARG A 53 -1.51 7.07 -3.38
N GLU A 54 -1.29 6.42 -4.51
CA GLU A 54 -0.65 5.10 -4.55
C GLU A 54 0.77 5.13 -3.99
N TYR A 55 1.53 6.17 -4.34
CA TYR A 55 2.86 6.39 -3.80
C TYR A 55 2.81 6.59 -2.28
N PHE A 56 1.93 7.45 -1.79
CA PHE A 56 1.73 7.75 -0.37
C PHE A 56 1.35 6.49 0.43
N GLN A 57 0.47 5.65 -0.12
CA GLN A 57 0.11 4.37 0.47
C GLN A 57 1.32 3.47 0.72
N LYS A 58 2.30 3.44 -0.19
CA LYS A 58 3.51 2.61 -0.04
C LYS A 58 4.40 3.01 1.14
N PHE A 59 4.31 4.25 1.63
CA PHE A 59 5.11 4.72 2.77
C PHE A 59 4.40 4.57 4.11
N PHE A 60 3.06 4.67 4.12
CA PHE A 60 2.29 4.74 5.36
C PHE A 60 1.44 3.50 5.66
N ILE A 61 1.25 2.61 4.69
CA ILE A 61 0.76 1.26 4.99
C ILE A 61 1.98 0.44 5.43
N PRO A 62 2.13 0.10 6.72
CA PRO A 62 3.16 -0.84 7.13
C PRO A 62 2.93 -2.15 6.37
N ALA A 63 4.01 -2.80 5.92
CA ALA A 63 3.95 -4.03 5.13
C ALA A 63 3.14 -5.18 5.77
N THR A 64 2.77 -5.04 7.05
CA THR A 64 1.88 -5.92 7.81
C THR A 64 0.38 -5.66 7.57
N GLU A 65 -0.06 -4.43 7.29
CA GLU A 65 -1.47 -4.10 6.96
C GLU A 65 -1.76 -4.21 5.44
N SER A 66 -0.73 -4.23 4.59
CA SER A 66 -0.88 -4.40 3.13
C SER A 66 -1.01 -5.85 2.67
N LEU A 67 -1.13 -6.81 3.59
CA LEU A 67 -1.32 -8.21 3.25
C LEU A 67 -2.78 -8.48 2.93
N VAL A 68 -3.22 -7.92 1.81
CA VAL A 68 -4.49 -8.30 1.20
C VAL A 68 -4.32 -9.73 0.72
N VAL A 69 -4.91 -10.68 1.46
CA VAL A 69 -5.03 -12.05 1.01
C VAL A 69 -5.91 -12.03 -0.24
N ALA A 70 -5.31 -12.18 -1.42
CA ALA A 70 -5.98 -12.15 -2.71
C ALA A 70 -7.08 -13.22 -2.79
N GLN A 71 -6.83 -14.39 -2.19
CA GLN A 71 -7.80 -15.47 -2.09
C GLN A 71 -7.46 -16.39 -0.91
N SER A 72 -8.49 -16.90 -0.22
CA SER A 72 -8.37 -17.94 0.80
C SER A 72 -8.89 -19.27 0.27
N PHE A 73 -8.13 -20.34 0.50
CA PHE A 73 -8.41 -21.72 0.09
C PHE A 73 -8.42 -22.65 1.30
N SER A 74 -9.30 -23.63 1.28
CA SER A 74 -9.41 -24.62 2.35
C SER A 74 -8.36 -25.72 2.18
N THR A 75 -8.00 -26.06 0.95
CA THR A 75 -6.97 -27.06 0.65
C THR A 75 -5.92 -26.58 -0.35
N ALA A 76 -4.77 -27.27 -0.37
CA ALA A 76 -3.70 -26.98 -1.32
C ALA A 76 -4.10 -27.29 -2.77
N GLU A 77 -4.95 -28.29 -3.01
CA GLU A 77 -5.41 -28.61 -4.36
C GLU A 77 -6.25 -27.48 -4.96
N GLU A 78 -7.07 -26.80 -4.16
CA GLU A 78 -7.85 -25.64 -4.62
C GLU A 78 -6.96 -24.46 -5.00
N ALA A 79 -5.92 -24.20 -4.20
CA ALA A 79 -4.95 -23.14 -4.47
C ALA A 79 -4.12 -23.43 -5.73
N ASP A 80 -3.68 -24.67 -5.91
CA ASP A 80 -2.95 -25.10 -7.10
C ASP A 80 -3.84 -25.05 -8.35
N ALA A 81 -5.11 -25.43 -8.25
CA ALA A 81 -6.07 -25.29 -9.35
C ALA A 81 -6.30 -23.83 -9.75
N TRP A 82 -6.38 -22.92 -8.76
CA TRP A 82 -6.50 -21.48 -9.01
C TRP A 82 -5.26 -20.90 -9.69
N LEU A 83 -4.06 -21.33 -9.27
CA LEU A 83 -2.81 -20.92 -9.90
C LEU A 83 -2.66 -21.47 -11.32
N ALA A 84 -3.09 -22.72 -11.54
CA ALA A 84 -3.09 -23.36 -12.86
C ALA A 84 -4.08 -22.72 -13.84
N GLN A 85 -5.15 -22.08 -13.34
CA GLN A 85 -6.09 -21.29 -14.15
C GLN A 85 -5.52 -19.93 -14.59
N GLY A 86 -4.32 -19.55 -14.12
CA GLY A 86 -3.70 -18.27 -14.45
C GLY A 86 -4.36 -17.07 -13.76
N LEU A 87 -5.13 -17.31 -12.70
CA LEU A 87 -5.82 -16.27 -11.94
C LEU A 87 -4.92 -15.56 -10.93
N GLY A 88 -3.79 -16.19 -10.56
CA GLY A 88 -2.81 -15.61 -9.65
C GLY A 88 -1.74 -14.82 -10.37
N GLN A 89 -1.38 -13.65 -9.82
CA GLN A 89 -0.29 -12.82 -10.29
C GLN A 89 0.94 -12.96 -9.38
N GLU A 90 2.12 -12.67 -9.94
CA GLU A 90 3.34 -12.64 -9.15
C GLU A 90 3.25 -11.57 -8.05
N GLY A 91 3.49 -11.98 -6.81
CA GLY A 91 3.41 -11.12 -5.64
C GLY A 91 2.12 -11.28 -4.84
N ASP A 92 1.09 -11.93 -5.39
CA ASP A 92 -0.18 -12.20 -4.70
C ASP A 92 0.04 -13.04 -3.46
N LEU A 93 -0.70 -12.73 -2.40
CA LEU A 93 -0.67 -13.48 -1.16
C LEU A 93 -1.97 -14.25 -1.00
N VAL A 94 -1.89 -15.56 -0.77
CA VAL A 94 -3.03 -16.45 -0.57
C VAL A 94 -2.93 -17.14 0.78
N ARG A 95 -4.08 -17.44 1.36
CA ARG A 95 -4.17 -18.23 2.59
C ARG A 95 -4.64 -19.63 2.21
N VAL A 96 -3.89 -20.67 2.54
CA VAL A 96 -4.20 -22.05 2.20
C VAL A 96 -4.18 -22.88 3.48
N ALA A 97 -5.31 -23.49 3.83
CA ALA A 97 -5.45 -24.30 5.04
C ALA A 97 -4.95 -23.57 6.31
N GLY A 98 -5.25 -22.27 6.41
CA GLY A 98 -4.85 -21.41 7.53
C GLY A 98 -3.41 -20.88 7.48
N LYS A 99 -2.61 -21.25 6.47
CA LYS A 99 -1.21 -20.83 6.32
C LYS A 99 -1.03 -19.80 5.21
N GLY A 100 -0.11 -18.86 5.41
CA GLY A 100 0.25 -17.85 4.41
C GLY A 100 1.18 -18.37 3.31
N PHE A 101 0.83 -18.09 2.05
CA PHE A 101 1.65 -18.38 0.88
C PHE A 101 1.68 -17.20 -0.08
N ARG A 102 2.82 -16.93 -0.69
CA ARG A 102 2.99 -15.90 -1.71
C ARG A 102 3.26 -16.53 -3.07
N VAL A 103 2.58 -16.06 -4.10
CA VAL A 103 2.81 -16.46 -5.48
C VAL A 103 4.11 -15.82 -5.97
N ILE A 104 5.06 -16.63 -6.42
CA ILE A 104 6.33 -16.17 -7.00
C ILE A 104 6.58 -16.84 -8.35
N THR A 105 7.33 -16.17 -9.24
CA THR A 105 7.78 -16.81 -10.48
C THR A 105 8.93 -17.79 -10.21
N ARG A 106 8.83 -18.98 -10.80
CA ARG A 106 9.89 -19.98 -10.73
C ARG A 106 11.05 -19.55 -11.63
N ARG A 107 12.18 -19.14 -11.02
CA ARG A 107 13.40 -18.70 -11.72
C ARG A 107 14.00 -19.67 -12.76
N LYS A 108 13.58 -20.94 -12.81
CA LYS A 108 14.15 -21.97 -13.69
C LYS A 108 13.14 -22.74 -14.56
N GLY A 109 11.90 -22.30 -14.71
CA GLY A 109 10.95 -23.06 -15.54
C GLY A 109 9.53 -22.54 -15.61
N GLY A 110 9.37 -21.28 -16.05
CA GLY A 110 8.14 -20.77 -16.68
C GLY A 110 6.82 -21.10 -15.98
N GLY A 111 6.77 -21.02 -14.65
CA GLY A 111 5.56 -21.32 -13.88
C GLY A 111 5.53 -20.54 -12.57
N LEU A 112 4.32 -20.25 -12.10
CA LEU A 112 4.11 -19.67 -10.78
C LEU A 112 4.18 -20.76 -9.71
N MET A 113 4.69 -20.44 -8.53
CA MET A 113 4.78 -21.37 -7.40
C MET A 113 4.45 -20.64 -6.10
N PHE A 114 3.86 -21.37 -5.15
CA PHE A 114 3.63 -20.86 -3.80
C PHE A 114 4.91 -20.94 -2.97
N LEU A 115 5.39 -19.78 -2.50
CA LEU A 115 6.41 -19.66 -1.47
C LEU A 115 5.73 -19.50 -0.12
N ARG A 116 6.11 -20.29 0.87
CA ARG A 116 5.58 -20.12 2.23
C ARG A 116 6.05 -18.77 2.78
N THR A 117 5.09 -17.90 3.08
CA THR A 117 5.32 -16.60 3.70
C THR A 117 4.35 -16.50 4.87
N PRO A 118 4.82 -16.73 6.12
CA PRO A 118 3.95 -16.72 7.28
C PRO A 118 3.22 -15.38 7.35
N LEU A 119 1.90 -15.46 7.52
CA LEU A 119 1.08 -14.27 7.74
C LEU A 119 1.37 -13.68 9.12
N PRO A 120 1.24 -12.35 9.33
CA PRO A 120 1.37 -11.72 10.64
C PRO A 120 0.42 -12.34 11.65
N ASP A 121 -0.79 -12.73 11.22
CA ASP A 121 -1.78 -13.46 12.04
C ASP A 121 -1.27 -14.83 12.55
N GLU A 122 -0.29 -15.46 11.88
CA GLU A 122 0.35 -16.70 12.34
C GLU A 122 1.54 -16.45 13.29
N MET A 123 1.92 -15.19 13.48
CA MET A 123 3.06 -14.77 14.31
C MET A 123 2.66 -14.24 15.68
N GLU A 124 1.37 -14.12 15.99
CA GLU A 124 0.91 -13.84 17.35
C GLU A 124 0.91 -15.13 18.20
N PRO A 125 1.64 -15.16 19.34
CA PRO A 125 1.69 -16.31 20.25
C PRO A 125 0.42 -16.47 21.12
#